data_AF-Q1WLG3-F1
#
_entry.id   AF-Q1WLG3-F1
#
_cell.length_a   1.000
_cell.length_b   1.000
_cell.length_c   1.000
_cell.angle_alpha   90.00
_cell.angle_beta   90.00
_cell.angle_gamma   90.00
#
_symmetry.space_group_name_H-M   'P 1'
#
loop_
_entity.id
_entity.type
_entity.pdbx_description
1 polymer ?
#
loop_
_entity_poly.entity_id
_entity_poly.type
_entity_poly.pdbx_seq_one_letter_code
_entity_poly.pdbx_strand_id
1 'polypeptide(L)' 'MTANPTSIHQRLDRRLSGFSLEQPFYTSPEVYALDLQHIFYKQWLYVAIPRCA' A
#
# COMPACT_ATOMS: atom_id res chain seq x y z
N MET A 1 -4.22 24.34 -8.99
CA MET A 1 -4.26 23.36 -10.11
C MET A 1 -3.99 21.98 -9.53
N THR A 2 -4.96 21.37 -8.85
CA THR A 2 -4.78 20.06 -8.22
C THR A 2 -5.30 18.98 -9.19
N ALA A 3 -4.39 18.16 -9.69
CA ALA A 3 -4.69 17.07 -10.60
C ALA A 3 -5.77 16.16 -10.00
N ASN A 4 -6.75 15.80 -10.82
CA ASN A 4 -7.80 14.83 -10.53
C ASN A 4 -7.15 13.54 -9.96
N PRO A 5 -7.43 13.10 -8.72
CA PRO A 5 -6.72 11.99 -8.11
C PRO A 5 -7.01 10.72 -8.92
N THR A 6 -6.02 10.29 -9.69
CA THR A 6 -6.11 9.04 -10.46
C THR A 6 -6.36 7.90 -9.48
N SER A 7 -7.43 7.14 -9.71
CA SER A 7 -7.90 6.15 -8.75
C SER A 7 -6.86 5.04 -8.55
N ILE A 8 -6.93 4.36 -7.40
CA ILE A 8 -6.01 3.24 -7.10
C ILE A 8 -6.13 2.13 -8.17
N HIS A 9 -7.34 1.87 -8.67
CA HIS A 9 -7.56 0.89 -9.74
C HIS A 9 -6.83 1.25 -11.03
N GLN A 10 -6.88 2.53 -11.44
CA GLN A 10 -6.16 2.98 -12.65
C GLN A 10 -4.64 2.91 -12.51
N ARG A 11 -4.11 3.09 -11.30
CA ARG A 11 -2.68 2.96 -11.00
C ARG A 11 -2.23 1.50 -11.05
N LEU A 12 -3.05 0.59 -10.53
CA LEU A 12 -2.78 -0.84 -10.56
C LEU A 12 -2.85 -1.40 -11.98
N ASP A 13 -3.82 -0.97 -12.78
CA ASP A 13 -4.03 -1.42 -14.17
C ASP A 13 -2.81 -1.15 -15.08
N ARG A 14 -2.19 0.03 -14.93
CA ARG A 14 -1.04 0.44 -15.75
C ARG A 14 0.33 0.06 -15.19
N ARG A 15 0.39 -0.73 -14.12
CA ARG A 15 1.66 -1.10 -13.47
C ARG A 15 2.50 -1.97 -14.42
N LEU A 16 3.74 -1.57 -14.67
CA LEU A 16 4.71 -2.34 -15.46
C LEU A 16 5.59 -3.19 -14.54
N SER A 17 5.75 -4.48 -14.89
CA SER A 17 6.69 -5.36 -14.19
C SER A 17 8.14 -4.95 -14.47
N GLY A 18 9.01 -5.09 -13.47
CA GLY A 18 10.43 -4.70 -13.58
C GLY A 18 10.71 -3.21 -13.32
N PHE A 19 9.68 -2.39 -13.09
CA PHE A 19 9.82 -1.00 -12.65
C PHE A 19 9.37 -0.82 -11.20
N SER A 20 9.89 0.21 -10.55
CA SER A 20 9.38 0.69 -9.27
C SER A 20 7.93 1.19 -9.41
N LEU A 21 7.18 1.23 -8.30
CA LEU A 21 5.82 1.75 -8.31
C LEU A 21 5.81 3.29 -8.42
N GLU A 22 4.64 3.83 -8.74
CA GLU A 22 4.43 5.28 -8.74
C GLU A 22 4.56 5.89 -7.34
N GLN A 23 5.00 7.15 -7.25
CA GLN A 23 5.25 7.86 -5.98
C GLN A 23 4.14 7.71 -4.91
N PRO A 24 2.84 7.76 -5.22
CA PRO A 24 1.78 7.64 -4.21
C PRO A 24 1.78 6.31 -3.44
N PHE A 25 2.28 5.22 -4.02
CA PHE A 25 2.40 3.95 -3.29
C PHE A 25 3.37 4.02 -2.10
N TYR A 26 4.26 5.02 -2.08
CA TYR A 26 5.25 5.18 -1.02
C TYR A 26 4.92 6.33 -0.06
N THR A 27 4.08 7.30 -0.47
CA THR A 27 3.92 8.56 0.27
C THR A 27 2.46 8.97 0.52
N SER A 28 1.48 8.41 -0.18
CA SER A 28 0.07 8.81 -0.01
C SER A 28 -0.52 8.17 1.24
N PRO A 29 -1.10 8.95 2.17
CA PRO A 29 -1.84 8.41 3.30
C PRO A 29 -3.03 7.55 2.89
N GLU A 30 -3.67 7.87 1.77
CA GLU A 30 -4.82 7.13 1.24
C GLU A 30 -4.42 5.73 0.79
N VAL A 31 -3.27 5.58 0.12
CA VAL A 31 -2.76 4.27 -0.28
C VAL A 31 -2.32 3.47 0.94
N TYR A 32 -1.65 4.11 1.91
CA TYR A 32 -1.26 3.46 3.15
C TYR A 32 -2.47 2.91 3.93
N ALA A 33 -3.57 3.66 4.01
CA ALA A 33 -4.80 3.18 4.65
C ALA A 33 -5.39 1.95 3.93
N LEU A 34 -5.34 1.92 2.60
CA LEU A 34 -5.78 0.78 1.81
C LEU A 34 -4.90 -0.45 2.05
N ASP A 35 -3.58 -0.28 2.12
CA ASP A 35 -2.63 -1.36 2.41
C ASP A 35 -2.89 -1.99 3.78
N LEU A 36 -3.14 -1.16 4.82
CA LEU A 36 -3.54 -1.67 6.12
C LEU A 36 -4.82 -2.50 6.05
N GLN A 37 -5.87 -1.96 5.44
CA GLN A 37 -7.19 -2.59 5.37
C GLN A 37 -7.18 -3.89 4.55
N HIS A 38 -6.44 -3.95 3.45
CA HIS A 38 -6.52 -5.03 2.47
C HIS A 38 -5.38 -6.04 2.57
N ILE A 39 -4.23 -5.64 3.12
CA ILE A 39 -3.05 -6.51 3.26
C ILE A 39 -2.84 -6.82 4.74
N PHE A 40 -2.40 -5.85 5.54
CA PHE A 40 -1.93 -6.16 6.90
C PHE A 40 -3.01 -6.71 7.82
N TYR A 41 -4.25 -6.22 7.73
CA TYR A 41 -5.36 -6.72 8.56
C TYR A 41 -5.98 -8.03 8.06
N LYS A 42 -5.52 -8.56 6.92
CA LYS A 42 -6.05 -9.79 6.31
C LYS A 42 -5.01 -10.89 6.18
N GLN A 43 -3.73 -10.55 6.23
CA GLN A 43 -2.63 -11.50 6.10
C GLN A 43 -2.05 -11.88 7.46
N TRP A 44 -1.44 -13.06 7.53
CA TRP A 44 -0.70 -13.48 8.71
C TRP A 44 0.51 -12.58 8.92
N LEU A 45 0.58 -11.97 10.10
CA LEU A 45 1.72 -11.16 10.52
C LEU A 45 2.63 -12.00 11.41
N TYR A 46 3.92 -12.01 11.08
CA TYR A 46 4.91 -12.57 11.97
C TYR A 46 5.03 -11.70 13.22
N VAL A 47 4.79 -12.31 14.39
CA VAL A 47 4.90 -11.65 15.69
C VAL A 47 5.92 -12.39 16.53
N ALA A 48 6.98 -11.70 16.94
CA ALA A 48 7.91 -12.24 17.92
C ALA A 48 7.30 -12.14 19.32
N ILE A 49 7.44 -13.21 20.11
CA ILE A 49 6.99 -13.21 21.50
C ILE A 49 8.07 -12.50 22.33
N PRO A 50 7.73 -11.44 23.10
CA PRO A 50 8.70 -10.80 23.98
C PRO A 50 9.18 -11.80 25.03
N ARG A 51 10.49 -11.81 25.30
CA ARG A 51 11.16 -12.79 26.18
C ARG A 51 10.79 -12.66 27.68
N CYS A 52 9.94 -11.70 28.04
CA CYS A 52 9.51 -11.48 29.41
C CYS A 52 7.98 -11.40 29.44
N ALA A 53 7.35 -12.46 29.93
CA ALA A 53 5.97 -12.49 30.40
C ALA A 53 5.99 -13.05 31.83
#